data_AF-A0A392VTP9-F1
#
_entry.id   AF-A0A392VTP9-F1
#
_cell.length_a   1.000
_cell.length_b   1.000
_cell.length_c   1.000
_cell.angle_alpha   90.00
_cell.angle_beta   90.00
_cell.angle_gamma   90.00
#
_symmetry.space_group_name_H-M   'P 1'
#
loop_
_entity.id
_entity.type
_entity.pdbx_description
1 polymer ?
#
loop_
_entity_poly.entity_id
_entity_poly.type
_entity_poly.pdbx_seq_one_letter_code
_entity_poly.pdbx_strand_id
1 'polypeptide(L)' 'MLRFETDELMDQADDFSEFVKELNDYSRRLDKKESIFQGRVLRLQKGLTADAPFVNSI' A
#
# COMPACT_ATOMS: atom_id res chain seq x y z
N MET A 1 0.41 18.30 16.11
CA MET A 1 0.61 16.90 16.53
C MET A 1 -0.23 16.04 15.61
N LEU A 2 0.30 14.94 15.09
CA LEU A 2 -0.50 13.98 14.33
C LEU A 2 -1.63 13.44 15.22
N ARG A 3 -2.77 13.08 14.63
CA ARG A 3 -3.89 12.51 15.38
C ARG A 3 -3.63 11.08 15.86
N PHE A 4 -2.57 10.47 15.36
CA PHE A 4 -2.19 9.09 15.57
C PHE A 4 -0.77 9.03 16.13
N GLU A 5 -0.52 8.02 16.95
CA GLU A 5 0.83 7.72 17.41
C GLU A 5 1.68 7.20 16.24
N THR A 6 3.00 7.35 16.33
CA THR A 6 3.89 6.89 15.26
C THR A 6 3.77 5.39 15.05
N ASP A 7 3.62 4.61 16.12
CA ASP A 7 3.47 3.16 16.05
C ASP A 7 2.18 2.77 15.32
N GLU A 8 1.05 3.44 15.62
CA GLU A 8 -0.22 3.23 14.91
C GLU A 8 -0.10 3.52 13.39
N LEU A 9 0.75 4.48 13.01
CA LEU A 9 0.98 4.81 11.61
C LEU A 9 1.89 3.79 10.92
N MET A 10 2.85 3.21 11.65
CA MET A 10 3.70 2.12 11.15
C MET A 10 2.88 0.85 10.92
N ASP A 11 2.02 0.49 11.89
CA ASP A 11 1.10 -0.65 11.77
C ASP A 11 0.18 -0.49 10.55
N GLN A 12 -0.38 0.70 10.33
CA GLN A 12 -1.20 0.98 9.15
C GLN A 12 -0.43 0.87 7.82
N ALA A 13 0.88 1.17 7.82
CA ALA A 13 1.72 1.04 6.64
C ALA A 13 2.02 -0.45 6.33
N ASP A 14 2.22 -1.26 7.38
CA ASP A 14 2.40 -2.71 7.27
C ASP A 14 1.11 -3.39 6.78
N ASP A 15 -0.04 -3.06 7.39
CA ASP A 15 -1.37 -3.53 6.96
C ASP A 15 -1.64 -3.19 5.48
N PHE A 16 -1.30 -1.97 5.06
CA PHE A 16 -1.43 -1.57 3.66
C PHE A 16 -0.52 -2.40 2.75
N SER A 17 0.70 -2.68 3.18
CA SER A 17 1.66 -3.49 2.40
C SER A 17 1.18 -4.93 2.24
N GLU A 18 0.63 -5.54 3.31
CA GLU A 18 0.03 -6.86 3.27
C GLU A 18 -1.19 -6.89 2.33
N PHE A 19 -2.09 -5.91 2.44
CA PHE A 19 -3.23 -5.77 1.53
C PHE A 19 -2.81 -5.70 0.06
N VAL A 20 -1.77 -4.93 -0.28
CA VAL A 20 -1.29 -4.86 -1.67
C VAL A 20 -0.76 -6.21 -2.16
N LYS A 21 -0.08 -6.97 -1.29
CA LYS A 21 0.40 -8.31 -1.61
C LYS A 21 -0.77 -9.26 -1.88
N GLU A 22 -1.78 -9.30 -1.02
CA GLU A 22 -2.97 -10.14 -1.21
C GLU A 22 -3.72 -9.78 -2.51
N LEU A 23 -3.86 -8.48 -2.78
CA LEU A 23 -4.52 -8.00 -4.00
C LEU A 23 -3.75 -8.43 -5.26
N ASN A 24 -2.41 -8.43 -5.21
CA ASN A 24 -1.58 -8.93 -6.29
C ASN A 24 -1.68 -10.46 -6.46
N ASP A 25 -1.71 -11.21 -5.36
CA ASP A 25 -1.88 -12.67 -5.38
C ASP A 25 -3.24 -13.06 -6.00
N TYR A 26 -4.26 -12.25 -5.75
CA TYR A 26 -5.60 -12.43 -6.32
C TYR A 26 -5.76 -11.85 -7.74
N SER A 27 -4.76 -11.17 -8.30
CA SER A 27 -4.84 -10.40 -9.56
C SER A 27 -5.41 -11.18 -10.77
N ARG A 28 -5.14 -12.48 -10.84
CA ARG A 28 -5.59 -13.35 -11.94
C ARG A 28 -7.10 -13.61 -11.94
N ARG A 29 -7.78 -13.33 -10.82
CA ARG A 29 -9.20 -13.59 -10.60
C ARG A 29 -10.05 -12.32 -10.57
N LEU A 30 -9.43 -11.16 -10.75
CA LEU A 30 -10.11 -9.88 -10.69
C LEU A 30 -11.03 -9.68 -11.90
N ASP A 31 -12.20 -9.11 -11.64
CA ASP A 31 -13.03 -8.56 -12.69
C ASP A 31 -12.48 -7.22 -13.23
N LYS A 32 -13.18 -6.64 -14.21
CA LYS A 32 -12.75 -5.38 -14.85
C LYS A 32 -12.68 -4.20 -13.87
N LYS A 33 -13.64 -4.08 -12.94
CA LYS A 33 -13.67 -2.99 -11.95
C LYS A 33 -12.56 -3.17 -10.92
N GLU A 34 -12.41 -4.40 -10.44
CA GLU A 34 -11.38 -4.79 -9.48
C GLU A 34 -9.97 -4.60 -10.04
N SER A 35 -9.74 -4.92 -11.32
CA SER A 35 -8.46 -4.69 -12.00
C SER A 35 -8.12 -3.19 -12.12
N ILE A 36 -9.11 -2.33 -12.39
CA ILE A 36 -8.91 -0.87 -12.40
C ILE A 36 -8.54 -0.37 -11.00
N PHE A 37 -9.23 -0.88 -9.97
CA PHE A 37 -8.94 -0.55 -8.59
C PHE A 37 -7.52 -0.97 -8.20
N GLN A 38 -7.11 -2.20 -8.51
CA GLN A 38 -5.74 -2.68 -8.33
C GLN A 38 -4.73 -1.73 -9.00
N GLY A 39 -4.98 -1.32 -10.24
CA GLY A 39 -4.11 -0.39 -10.95
C GLY A 39 -3.94 0.96 -10.23
N ARG A 40 -4.98 1.45 -9.54
CA ARG A 40 -4.90 2.67 -8.71
C ARG A 40 -4.10 2.44 -7.44
N VAL A 41 -4.33 1.32 -6.75
CA VAL A 41 -3.62 0.93 -5.53
C VAL A 41 -2.12 0.78 -5.79
N LEU A 42 -1.73 0.10 -6.87
CA LEU A 42 -0.32 -0.07 -7.24
C LEU A 42 0.36 1.24 -7.62
N ARG A 43 -0.36 2.17 -8.25
CA ARG A 43 0.17 3.52 -8.51
C ARG A 43 0.40 4.29 -7.22
N LEU A 44 -0.50 4.18 -6.25
CA LEU A 44 -0.35 4.80 -4.93
C LEU A 44 0.86 4.21 -4.21
N GLN A 45 0.96 2.88 -4.12
CA GLN A 45 2.12 2.20 -3.52
C GLN A 45 3.42 2.66 -4.19
N LYS A 46 3.47 2.67 -5.53
CA LYS A 46 4.65 3.12 -6.26
C LYS A 46 5.01 4.57 -5.93
N GLY A 47 4.02 5.47 -5.86
CA GLY A 47 4.25 6.87 -5.47
C GLY A 47 4.85 6.98 -4.06
N LEU A 48 4.25 6.28 -3.10
CA LEU A 48 4.74 6.24 -1.72
C LEU A 48 6.19 5.70 -1.63
N THR A 49 6.55 4.67 -2.41
CA THR A 49 7.92 4.13 -2.45
C THR A 49 8.91 5.00 -3.23
N ALA A 50 8.45 5.77 -4.22
CA ALA A 50 9.30 6.57 -5.10
C ALA A 50 9.70 7.91 -4.46
N ASP A 51 8.81 8.49 -3.66
CA ASP A 51 9.00 9.82 -3.07
C ASP A 51 9.77 9.81 -1.74
N ALA A 52 10.26 8.67 -1.27
CA ALA A 52 10.69 8.58 0.12
C ALA A 52 11.81 7.57 0.43
N PRO A 53 12.96 8.07 0.94
CA PRO A 53 13.85 7.36 1.87
C PRO A 53 13.17 6.91 3.19
N PHE A 54 11.86 7.11 3.36
CA PHE A 54 11.11 6.77 4.59
C PHE A 54 11.09 5.28 4.91
N VAL A 55 11.36 4.40 3.92
CA VAL A 55 11.39 2.95 4.14
C VAL A 55 12.81 2.43 4.45
N ASN A 56 13.86 3.16 4.07
CA ASN A 56 15.25 2.67 4.11
C ASN A 56 16.10 3.29 5.22
N SER A 57 15.52 4.04 6.16
CA SER A 57 16.23 4.59 7.33
C SER A 57 15.81 3.90 8.62
N ILE A 58 16.12 2.60 8.74
CA ILE A 58 16.31 1.92 10.04
C ILE A 58 17.60 1.11 9.95
#